data_AF-A0A846YEG3-F1
#
_entry.id   AF-A0A846YEG3-F1
#
_cell.length_a   1.000
_cell.length_b   1.000
_cell.length_c   1.000
_cell.angle_alpha   90.00
_cell.angle_beta   90.00
_cell.angle_gamma   90.00
#
_symmetry.space_group_name_H-M   'P 1'
#
loop_
_entity.id
_entity.type
_entity.pdbx_description
1 polymer ?
#
loop_
_entity_poly.entity_id
_entity_poly.type
_entity_poly.pdbx_seq_one_letter_code
_entity_poly.pdbx_strand_id
1 'polypeptide(L)'
;MSVVKKSAVRIASVAAAAAAAVGLFSTGAANADTFVPLPGAELHHTLPNGLGVTARIAHESALINPSMGSTPLHRNAWVSASAQVEVHGEHNGTKITPGYVVGCQVDISGGGANGGADATTNGDTVTGKLSTGGNLTLGPGQATSFLLLDIEKPDVYGNEGHTFATKFTGPSGSVTWSDSTIALNGCGGYAQARAFVRVEVATDNGTSEFRVWGQPFSLG
;
A
#
# COMPACT_ATOMS: atom_id res chain seq x y z
N MET A 1 -48.35 -51.01 -16.17
CA MET A 1 -47.37 -50.20 -15.39
C MET A 1 -47.70 -48.72 -15.63
N SER A 2 -48.45 -48.11 -14.72
CA SER A 2 -49.30 -46.94 -14.96
C SER A 2 -48.52 -45.64 -15.23
N VAL A 3 -49.10 -44.78 -16.06
CA VAL A 3 -48.66 -43.42 -16.44
C VAL A 3 -48.20 -42.59 -15.23
N VAL A 4 -48.81 -42.83 -14.06
CA VAL A 4 -48.49 -42.18 -12.78
C VAL A 4 -47.03 -42.42 -12.34
N LYS A 5 -46.48 -43.64 -12.55
CA LYS A 5 -45.08 -43.95 -12.19
C LYS A 5 -44.07 -43.21 -13.08
N LYS A 6 -44.40 -43.01 -14.37
CA LYS A 6 -43.53 -42.26 -15.31
C LYS A 6 -43.51 -40.76 -14.99
N SER A 7 -44.65 -40.19 -14.58
CA SER A 7 -44.74 -38.78 -14.18
C SER A 7 -44.00 -38.50 -12.86
N ALA A 8 -44.10 -39.39 -11.88
CA ALA A 8 -43.41 -39.25 -10.60
C ALA A 8 -41.87 -39.27 -10.74
N VAL A 9 -41.34 -40.16 -11.59
CA VAL A 9 -39.89 -40.23 -11.86
C VAL A 9 -39.38 -38.96 -12.54
N ARG A 10 -40.16 -38.38 -13.47
CA ARG A 10 -39.79 -37.13 -14.16
C ARG A 10 -39.77 -35.93 -13.21
N ILE A 11 -40.74 -35.83 -12.31
CA ILE A 11 -40.80 -34.73 -11.32
C ILE A 11 -39.63 -34.81 -10.33
N ALA A 12 -39.30 -36.02 -9.85
CA ALA A 12 -38.16 -36.24 -8.96
C ALA A 12 -36.82 -35.87 -9.62
N SER A 13 -36.64 -36.20 -10.91
CA SER A 13 -35.42 -35.83 -11.64
C SER A 13 -35.25 -34.33 -11.85
N VAL A 14 -36.34 -33.59 -12.08
CA VAL A 14 -36.31 -32.13 -12.24
C VAL A 14 -36.03 -31.44 -10.90
N ALA A 15 -36.61 -31.92 -9.81
CA ALA A 15 -36.36 -31.39 -8.47
C ALA A 15 -34.91 -31.61 -8.01
N ALA A 16 -34.32 -32.78 -8.28
CA ALA A 16 -32.92 -33.06 -7.97
C ALA A 16 -31.96 -32.18 -8.78
N ALA A 17 -32.24 -31.95 -10.07
CA ALA A 17 -31.45 -31.04 -10.90
C ALA A 17 -31.56 -29.58 -10.44
N ALA A 18 -32.75 -29.14 -10.02
CA ALA A 18 -32.96 -27.79 -9.49
C ALA A 18 -32.24 -27.58 -8.13
N ALA A 19 -32.28 -28.58 -7.24
CA ALA A 19 -31.59 -28.51 -5.95
C ALA A 19 -30.06 -28.52 -6.11
N ALA A 20 -29.53 -29.31 -7.04
CA ALA A 20 -28.11 -29.30 -7.38
C ALA A 20 -27.69 -27.95 -7.98
N ALA A 21 -28.50 -27.37 -8.88
CA ALA A 21 -28.23 -26.06 -9.47
C ALA A 21 -28.24 -24.93 -8.42
N VAL A 22 -29.20 -24.92 -7.49
CA VAL A 22 -29.27 -23.92 -6.40
C VAL A 22 -28.13 -24.11 -5.39
N GLY A 23 -27.72 -25.34 -5.10
CA GLY A 23 -26.56 -25.63 -4.26
C GLY A 23 -25.23 -25.16 -4.86
N LEU A 24 -25.12 -25.12 -6.20
CA LEU A 24 -23.94 -24.60 -6.92
C LEU A 24 -23.86 -23.06 -6.96
N PHE A 25 -24.96 -22.35 -6.68
CA PHE A 25 -24.94 -20.89 -6.49
C PHE A 25 -24.58 -20.46 -5.06
N SER A 26 -24.37 -21.41 -4.15
CA SER A 26 -23.80 -21.17 -2.81
C SER A 26 -22.27 -21.07 -2.85
N THR A 27 -21.70 -20.47 -3.89
CA THR A 27 -20.33 -19.94 -3.80
C THR A 27 -20.38 -18.82 -2.78
N GLY A 28 -20.07 -19.13 -1.51
CA GLY A 28 -19.88 -18.11 -0.47
C GLY A 28 -18.99 -17.01 -1.03
N ALA A 29 -19.26 -15.75 -0.66
CA ALA A 29 -18.56 -14.58 -1.19
C ALA A 29 -17.06 -14.88 -1.29
N ALA A 30 -16.58 -15.13 -2.51
CA ALA A 30 -15.16 -15.23 -2.74
C ALA A 30 -14.63 -13.83 -2.44
N ASN A 31 -13.86 -13.69 -1.35
CA ASN A 31 -13.10 -12.49 -1.08
C ASN A 31 -11.98 -12.47 -2.13
N ALA A 32 -12.34 -12.16 -3.36
CA ALA A 32 -11.44 -12.10 -4.49
C ALA A 32 -10.67 -10.79 -4.40
N ASP A 33 -9.44 -10.84 -4.91
CA ASP A 33 -8.61 -9.65 -4.97
C ASP A 33 -9.31 -8.57 -5.81
N THR A 34 -9.31 -7.34 -5.30
CA THR A 34 -9.86 -6.18 -6.01
C THR A 34 -8.73 -5.39 -6.62
N PHE A 35 -8.66 -5.40 -7.95
CA PHE A 35 -7.70 -4.59 -8.70
C PHE A 35 -8.16 -3.14 -8.80
N VAL A 36 -7.28 -2.21 -8.42
CA VAL A 36 -7.49 -0.77 -8.48
C VAL A 36 -6.42 -0.16 -9.40
N PRO A 37 -6.78 0.22 -10.64
CA PRO A 37 -5.89 0.99 -11.49
C PRO A 37 -5.79 2.43 -10.96
N LEU A 38 -4.57 2.95 -10.87
CA LEU A 38 -4.33 4.32 -10.41
C LEU A 38 -3.67 5.13 -11.52
N PRO A 39 -4.02 6.42 -11.63
CA PRO A 39 -3.50 7.27 -12.72
C PRO A 39 -2.02 7.61 -12.56
N GLY A 40 -1.40 7.30 -11.41
CA GLY A 40 -0.10 7.81 -11.05
C GLY A 40 -0.14 9.31 -10.73
N ALA A 41 1.00 9.97 -10.89
CA ALA A 41 1.11 11.41 -10.70
C ALA A 41 2.34 11.96 -11.41
N GLU A 42 2.34 13.27 -11.69
CA GLU A 42 3.47 13.98 -12.27
C GLU A 42 3.59 15.37 -11.64
N LEU A 43 4.81 15.79 -11.36
CA LEU A 43 5.14 17.11 -10.83
C LEU A 43 6.37 17.65 -11.55
N HIS A 44 6.22 18.85 -12.12
CA HIS A 44 7.35 19.68 -12.52
C HIS A 44 7.64 20.67 -11.40
N HIS A 45 8.87 20.66 -10.91
CA HIS A 45 9.30 21.51 -9.81
C HIS A 45 10.59 22.24 -10.20
N THR A 46 10.62 23.55 -9.98
CA THR A 46 11.83 24.35 -10.15
C THR A 46 12.47 24.55 -8.79
N LEU A 47 13.71 24.08 -8.64
CA LEU A 47 14.49 24.23 -7.43
C LEU A 47 14.88 25.70 -7.20
N PRO A 48 15.23 26.11 -5.96
CA PRO A 48 15.65 27.48 -5.66
C PRO A 48 16.84 27.99 -6.48
N ASN A 49 17.68 27.08 -6.98
CA ASN A 49 18.83 27.40 -7.83
C ASN A 49 18.49 27.45 -9.33
N GLY A 50 17.21 27.32 -9.71
CA GLY A 50 16.72 27.40 -11.08
C GLY A 50 16.72 26.08 -11.87
N LEU A 51 17.19 24.96 -11.29
CA LEU A 51 17.10 23.66 -11.95
C LEU A 51 15.65 23.17 -12.06
N GLY A 52 15.27 22.71 -13.25
CA GLY A 52 13.99 22.04 -13.47
C GLY A 52 14.09 20.57 -13.09
N VAL A 53 13.11 20.06 -12.36
CA VAL A 53 13.00 18.63 -12.01
C VAL A 53 11.61 18.15 -12.37
N THR A 54 11.54 17.04 -13.11
CA THR A 54 10.30 16.35 -13.43
C THR A 54 10.29 15.03 -12.67
N ALA A 55 9.26 14.80 -11.85
CA ALA A 55 9.11 13.57 -11.10
C ALA A 55 7.72 12.96 -11.35
N ARG A 56 7.69 11.65 -11.58
CA ARG A 56 6.50 10.90 -11.97
C ARG A 56 6.35 9.63 -11.14
N ILE A 57 5.11 9.30 -10.79
CA ILE A 57 4.67 7.97 -10.39
C ILE A 57 3.96 7.39 -11.61
N ALA A 58 4.52 6.34 -12.20
CA ALA A 58 4.01 5.69 -13.41
C ALA A 58 3.57 4.26 -13.12
N HIS A 59 2.63 3.75 -13.93
CA HIS A 59 2.13 2.37 -13.85
C HIS A 59 1.63 1.99 -12.45
N GLU A 60 0.98 2.92 -11.77
CA GLU A 60 0.50 2.72 -10.41
C GLU A 60 -0.72 1.80 -10.40
N SER A 61 -0.68 0.78 -9.55
CA SER A 61 -1.81 -0.10 -9.30
C SER A 61 -1.77 -0.67 -7.88
N ALA A 62 -2.95 -1.02 -7.38
CA ALA A 62 -3.11 -1.72 -6.12
C ALA A 62 -4.01 -2.95 -6.32
N LEU A 63 -3.62 -4.08 -5.76
CA LEU A 63 -4.40 -5.29 -5.69
C LEU A 63 -4.77 -5.51 -4.22
N ILE A 64 -5.99 -5.12 -3.85
CA ILE A 64 -6.51 -5.29 -2.50
C ILE A 64 -6.85 -6.75 -2.31
N ASN A 65 -6.25 -7.39 -1.32
CA ASN A 65 -6.43 -8.82 -1.10
C ASN A 65 -6.85 -9.08 0.36
N PRO A 66 -7.49 -10.23 0.63
CA PRO A 66 -7.87 -10.59 1.99
C PRO A 66 -6.65 -10.69 2.89
N SER A 67 -6.86 -10.46 4.19
CA SER A 67 -5.80 -10.71 5.16
C SER A 67 -5.29 -12.16 5.10
N MET A 68 -3.97 -12.35 5.07
CA MET A 68 -3.35 -13.67 5.20
C MET A 68 -3.71 -14.37 6.52
N GLY A 69 -3.97 -13.60 7.59
CA GLY A 69 -4.43 -14.14 8.88
C GLY A 69 -5.94 -14.37 8.95
N SER A 70 -6.68 -14.07 7.87
CA SER A 70 -8.14 -14.17 7.79
C SER A 70 -8.89 -13.46 8.93
N THR A 71 -8.33 -12.37 9.47
CA THR A 71 -9.01 -11.59 10.51
C THR A 71 -9.74 -10.38 9.90
N PRO A 72 -10.95 -10.01 10.40
CA PRO A 72 -11.70 -8.85 9.90
C PRO A 72 -11.01 -7.49 10.15
N LEU A 73 -10.02 -7.45 11.04
CA LEU A 73 -9.31 -6.23 11.46
C LEU A 73 -7.99 -6.04 10.73
N HIS A 74 -7.77 -6.79 9.65
CA HIS A 74 -6.59 -6.65 8.82
C HIS A 74 -7.01 -6.13 7.44
N ARG A 75 -6.13 -5.34 6.84
CA ARG A 75 -6.22 -4.88 5.45
C ARG A 75 -4.92 -5.24 4.78
N ASN A 76 -5.01 -5.76 3.57
CA ASN A 76 -3.83 -6.13 2.81
C ASN A 76 -3.95 -5.65 1.36
N ALA A 77 -2.85 -5.16 0.82
CA ALA A 77 -2.76 -4.79 -0.58
C ALA A 77 -1.37 -5.07 -1.13
N TRP A 78 -1.31 -5.50 -2.38
CA TRP A 78 -0.09 -5.52 -3.16
C TRP A 78 -0.08 -4.32 -4.09
N VAL A 79 0.97 -3.50 -3.98
CA VAL A 79 1.09 -2.28 -4.75
C VAL A 79 2.27 -2.36 -5.70
N SER A 80 2.08 -1.81 -6.89
CA SER A 80 3.07 -1.79 -7.96
C SER A 80 3.09 -0.40 -8.59
N ALA A 81 4.28 0.17 -8.78
CA ALA A 81 4.48 1.39 -9.55
C ALA A 81 5.96 1.61 -9.89
N SER A 82 6.23 2.66 -10.66
CA SER A 82 7.57 3.14 -11.00
C SER A 82 7.70 4.63 -10.67
N ALA A 83 8.60 4.96 -9.75
CA ALA A 83 9.05 6.32 -9.51
C ALA A 83 10.11 6.68 -10.56
N GLN A 84 9.87 7.73 -11.34
CA GLN A 84 10.78 8.20 -12.39
C GLN A 84 11.10 9.67 -12.11
N VAL A 85 12.39 10.03 -12.14
CA VAL A 85 12.85 11.39 -11.89
C VAL A 85 13.82 11.80 -12.97
N GLU A 86 13.61 12.99 -13.51
CA GLU A 86 14.47 13.66 -14.48
C GLU A 86 14.88 15.03 -13.92
N VAL A 87 16.18 15.30 -13.92
CA VAL A 87 16.78 16.56 -13.45
C VAL A 87 17.43 17.25 -14.64
N HIS A 88 16.98 18.45 -14.95
CA HIS A 88 17.46 19.25 -16.07
C HIS A 88 18.59 20.17 -15.60
N GLY A 89 19.82 19.67 -15.65
CA GLY A 89 21.04 20.42 -15.33
C GLY A 89 22.04 19.63 -14.49
N GLU A 90 23.21 20.23 -14.27
CA GLU A 90 24.25 19.66 -13.42
C GLU A 90 23.82 19.68 -11.94
N HIS A 91 24.06 18.56 -11.26
CA HIS A 91 23.74 18.38 -9.84
C HIS A 91 24.63 17.27 -9.27
N ASN A 92 24.78 17.24 -7.95
CA ASN A 92 25.72 16.36 -7.23
C ASN A 92 25.14 14.96 -6.98
N GLY A 93 23.83 14.81 -7.11
CA GLY A 93 23.14 13.54 -7.09
C GLY A 93 21.69 13.68 -6.66
N THR A 94 20.92 12.66 -6.94
CA THR A 94 19.49 12.63 -6.65
C THR A 94 19.15 11.36 -5.89
N LYS A 95 18.27 11.46 -4.90
CA LYS A 95 17.73 10.33 -4.15
C LYS A 95 16.23 10.19 -4.40
N ILE A 96 15.79 8.95 -4.60
CA ILE A 96 14.39 8.58 -4.77
C ILE A 96 13.99 7.70 -3.60
N THR A 97 12.99 8.13 -2.85
CA THR A 97 12.42 7.42 -1.70
C THR A 97 10.93 7.21 -1.93
N PRO A 98 10.52 6.05 -2.49
CA PRO A 98 9.12 5.71 -2.68
C PRO A 98 8.51 5.18 -1.37
N GLY A 99 7.25 5.49 -1.16
CA GLY A 99 6.49 5.02 0.00
C GLY A 99 4.99 5.26 -0.13
N TYR A 100 4.26 4.86 0.90
CA TYR A 100 2.83 5.06 1.02
C TYR A 100 2.49 5.69 2.36
N VAL A 101 1.60 6.67 2.37
CA VAL A 101 0.91 7.06 3.60
C VAL A 101 -0.32 6.18 3.73
N VAL A 102 -0.41 5.46 4.85
CA VAL A 102 -1.54 4.58 5.16
C VAL A 102 -2.22 5.11 6.40
N GLY A 103 -3.54 5.25 6.33
CA GLY A 103 -4.39 5.71 7.42
C GLY A 103 -5.46 4.68 7.77
N CYS A 104 -5.79 4.61 9.06
CA CYS A 104 -6.89 3.82 9.58
C CYS A 104 -7.86 4.69 10.37
N GLN A 105 -9.17 4.48 10.17
CA GLN A 105 -10.19 5.20 10.92
C GLN A 105 -10.18 4.84 12.42
N VAL A 106 -10.25 3.56 12.78
CA VAL A 106 -10.20 3.13 14.19
C VAL A 106 -9.22 1.98 14.39
N ASP A 107 -8.41 2.08 15.45
CA ASP A 107 -7.57 0.97 15.89
C ASP A 107 -8.30 0.13 16.93
N ILE A 108 -8.32 -1.17 16.71
CA ILE A 108 -8.87 -2.18 17.62
C ILE A 108 -7.77 -3.20 17.97
N SER A 109 -6.48 -2.88 17.74
CA SER A 109 -5.33 -3.64 18.20
C SER A 109 -5.22 -3.62 19.74
N GLY A 110 -6.15 -4.31 20.41
CA GLY A 110 -6.24 -4.31 21.87
C GLY A 110 -7.58 -4.79 22.44
N GLY A 111 -8.59 -5.07 21.62
CA GLY A 111 -9.90 -5.54 22.07
C GLY A 111 -9.97 -7.00 22.54
N GLY A 112 -8.85 -7.60 22.97
CA GLY A 112 -8.81 -8.92 23.58
C GLY A 112 -9.03 -8.82 25.09
N ALA A 113 -9.87 -9.70 25.64
CA ALA A 113 -10.21 -9.72 27.06
C ALA A 113 -8.96 -9.75 27.98
N ASN A 114 -8.99 -8.86 28.98
CA ASN A 114 -8.13 -8.69 30.16
C ASN A 114 -6.98 -7.66 30.08
N GLY A 115 -7.08 -6.64 30.93
CA GLY A 115 -5.92 -5.93 31.50
C GLY A 115 -5.61 -4.59 30.85
N GLY A 116 -5.92 -3.50 31.57
CA GLY A 116 -5.70 -2.14 31.10
C GLY A 116 -4.24 -1.78 30.85
N ALA A 117 -4.04 -0.87 29.91
CA ALA A 117 -2.88 -0.01 29.84
C ALA A 117 -3.28 1.28 29.10
N ASP A 118 -3.19 2.39 29.82
CA ASP A 118 -3.25 3.76 29.33
C ASP A 118 -2.33 3.97 28.12
N ALA A 119 -2.89 4.26 26.95
CA ALA A 119 -2.12 4.79 25.83
C ALA A 119 -2.26 6.31 25.85
N THR A 120 -1.32 6.96 26.55
CA THR A 120 -1.19 8.41 26.54
C THR A 120 -0.85 8.88 25.11
N THR A 121 -1.72 9.70 24.52
CA THR A 121 -1.49 10.31 23.20
C THR A 121 -0.85 11.67 23.41
N ASN A 122 0.48 11.74 23.34
CA ASN A 122 1.14 13.01 23.08
C ASN A 122 1.06 13.31 21.59
N GLY A 123 0.24 14.31 21.25
CA GLY A 123 0.31 15.01 19.99
C GLY A 123 1.66 15.70 19.81
N ASP A 124 1.97 16.03 18.55
CA ASP A 124 3.25 16.56 18.07
C ASP A 124 4.42 15.58 18.11
N THR A 125 4.49 14.72 17.10
CA THR A 125 5.58 14.69 16.10
C THR A 125 5.14 13.70 15.02
N VAL A 126 5.19 14.07 13.73
CA VAL A 126 5.10 13.11 12.62
C VAL A 126 6.42 12.33 12.53
N THR A 127 6.74 11.59 13.58
CA THR A 127 7.71 10.50 13.57
C THR A 127 6.89 9.22 13.41
N GLY A 128 6.25 9.09 12.25
CA GLY A 128 5.59 7.85 11.88
C GLY A 128 6.59 6.72 12.04
N LYS A 129 6.23 5.69 12.83
CA LYS A 129 6.98 4.43 12.89
C LYS A 129 7.27 4.03 11.45
N LEU A 130 8.54 4.09 11.10
CA LEU A 130 9.02 3.76 9.77
C LEU A 130 8.97 2.24 9.64
N SER A 131 7.83 1.72 9.19
CA SER A 131 7.70 0.31 8.89
C SER A 131 8.20 0.10 7.47
N THR A 132 9.28 -0.67 7.32
CA THR A 132 9.71 -1.27 6.06
C THR A 132 9.31 -2.72 6.06
N GLY A 133 8.53 -3.15 5.06
CA GLY A 133 8.20 -4.57 4.84
C GLY A 133 7.45 -5.30 5.97
N GLY A 134 7.10 -4.61 7.07
CA GLY A 134 6.50 -5.19 8.26
C GLY A 134 5.02 -4.85 8.44
N ASN A 135 4.40 -5.57 9.37
CA ASN A 135 3.03 -5.33 9.79
C ASN A 135 2.85 -3.91 10.38
N LEU A 136 1.89 -3.16 9.86
CA LEU A 136 1.57 -1.81 10.31
C LEU A 136 0.46 -1.82 11.37
N THR A 137 0.74 -1.27 12.54
CA THR A 137 -0.27 -0.99 13.59
C THR A 137 -0.42 0.51 13.74
N LEU A 138 -1.64 1.02 13.57
CA LEU A 138 -2.00 2.44 13.61
C LEU A 138 -3.04 2.68 14.68
N GLY A 139 -2.82 3.65 15.57
CA GLY A 139 -3.85 4.11 16.51
C GLY A 139 -5.06 4.76 15.84
N PRO A 140 -6.18 4.99 16.55
CA PRO A 140 -7.39 5.56 15.96
C PRO A 140 -7.13 6.95 15.37
N GLY A 141 -7.50 7.15 14.10
CA GLY A 141 -7.28 8.40 13.37
C GLY A 141 -5.83 8.66 12.95
N GLN A 142 -4.91 7.71 13.15
CA GLN A 142 -3.52 7.87 12.74
C GLN A 142 -3.31 7.54 11.27
N ALA A 143 -2.34 8.25 10.68
CA ALA A 143 -1.74 7.92 9.39
C ALA A 143 -0.22 7.87 9.55
N THR A 144 0.42 6.87 8.97
CA THR A 144 1.88 6.71 9.01
C THR A 144 2.43 6.48 7.62
N SER A 145 3.72 6.80 7.46
CA SER A 145 4.46 6.54 6.23
C SER A 145 5.09 5.14 6.29
N PHE A 146 4.73 4.32 5.32
CA PHE A 146 5.37 3.05 5.00
C PHE A 146 6.39 3.30 3.88
N LEU A 147 7.67 2.98 4.10
CA LEU A 147 8.69 3.09 3.06
C LEU A 147 8.89 1.73 2.40
N LEU A 148 9.06 1.75 1.08
CA LEU A 148 9.18 0.52 0.28
C LEU A 148 10.59 -0.05 0.27
N LEU A 149 11.59 0.82 0.35
CA LEU A 149 12.98 0.41 0.27
C LEU A 149 13.54 0.25 1.68
N ASP A 150 14.22 -0.86 1.91
CA ASP A 150 15.11 -1.04 3.06
C ASP A 150 16.43 -1.59 2.53
N ILE A 151 17.43 -0.72 2.40
CA ILE A 151 18.74 -1.10 1.84
C ILE A 151 19.76 -1.06 2.97
N GLU A 152 20.27 -2.23 3.32
CA GLU A 152 21.34 -2.42 4.29
C GLU A 152 22.68 -1.94 3.70
N LYS A 153 23.38 -1.08 4.43
CA LYS A 153 24.73 -0.62 4.13
C LYS A 153 25.49 -0.33 5.42
N PRO A 154 26.81 -0.54 5.48
CA PRO A 154 27.57 -0.15 6.65
C PRO A 154 27.47 1.37 6.89
N ASP A 155 27.23 1.76 8.13
CA ASP A 155 27.27 3.14 8.58
C ASP A 155 28.72 3.67 8.61
N VAL A 156 28.89 4.96 8.92
CA VAL A 156 30.21 5.60 8.98
C VAL A 156 31.12 5.05 10.09
N TYR A 157 30.58 4.20 10.96
CA TYR A 157 31.26 3.54 12.07
C TYR A 157 31.42 2.03 11.86
N GLY A 158 30.99 1.49 10.72
CA GLY A 158 31.08 0.06 10.37
C GLY A 158 29.97 -0.82 10.94
N ASN A 159 28.95 -0.25 11.59
CA ASN A 159 27.74 -0.97 12.00
C ASN A 159 26.74 -1.06 10.84
N GLU A 160 25.74 -1.91 10.95
CA GLU A 160 24.65 -1.98 9.97
C GLU A 160 23.81 -0.69 9.99
N GLY A 161 23.63 -0.08 8.83
CA GLY A 161 22.79 1.09 8.61
C GLY A 161 21.76 0.83 7.51
N HIS A 162 20.60 1.46 7.63
CA HIS A 162 19.50 1.29 6.68
C HIS A 162 19.32 2.57 5.85
N THR A 163 19.10 2.43 4.54
CA THR A 163 18.72 3.54 3.67
C THR A 163 17.46 3.22 2.90
N PHE A 164 16.50 4.12 2.97
CA PHE A 164 15.19 3.95 2.34
C PHE A 164 15.11 4.63 0.96
N ALA A 165 16.28 4.88 0.37
CA ALA A 165 16.43 5.74 -0.79
C ALA A 165 17.47 5.16 -1.76
N THR A 166 17.15 5.14 -3.04
CA THR A 166 18.13 4.87 -4.09
C THR A 166 18.75 6.18 -4.55
N LYS A 167 20.09 6.26 -4.56
CA LYS A 167 20.83 7.42 -5.07
C LYS A 167 21.29 7.14 -6.51
N PHE A 168 21.16 8.14 -7.38
CA PHE A 168 21.77 8.12 -8.71
C PHE A 168 22.46 9.46 -9.01
N THR A 169 23.41 9.41 -9.94
CA THR A 169 24.11 10.59 -10.47
C THR A 169 23.94 10.56 -11.99
N GLY A 170 23.20 11.52 -12.52
CA GLY A 170 22.84 11.55 -13.94
C GLY A 170 21.53 12.30 -14.16
N PRO A 171 21.16 12.59 -15.42
CA PRO A 171 19.98 13.39 -15.73
C PRO A 171 18.67 12.69 -15.42
N SER A 172 18.65 11.36 -15.29
CA SER A 172 17.44 10.61 -14.96
C SER A 172 17.74 9.35 -14.16
N GLY A 173 16.74 8.91 -13.39
CA GLY A 173 16.79 7.72 -12.57
C GLY A 173 15.39 7.23 -12.23
N SER A 174 15.27 5.94 -11.93
CA SER A 174 13.99 5.35 -11.58
C SER A 174 14.10 4.26 -10.52
N VAL A 175 13.06 4.12 -9.71
CA VAL A 175 12.87 3.00 -8.78
C VAL A 175 11.52 2.37 -9.08
N THR A 176 11.50 1.08 -9.37
CA THR A 176 10.26 0.34 -9.67
C THR A 176 10.05 -0.71 -8.61
N TRP A 177 8.81 -0.82 -8.14
CA TRP A 177 8.37 -1.86 -7.22
C TRP A 177 7.18 -2.62 -7.83
N SER A 178 7.15 -3.93 -7.60
CA SER A 178 6.06 -4.81 -8.00
C SER A 178 5.62 -5.59 -6.78
N ASP A 179 4.31 -5.73 -6.62
CA ASP A 179 3.64 -6.58 -5.64
C ASP A 179 4.16 -6.38 -4.20
N SER A 180 4.52 -5.13 -3.88
CA SER A 180 5.00 -4.78 -2.54
C SER A 180 3.82 -4.78 -1.58
N THR A 181 4.00 -5.42 -0.43
CA THR A 181 2.89 -5.66 0.50
C THR A 181 2.69 -4.49 1.46
N ILE A 182 1.46 -3.98 1.51
CA ILE A 182 0.95 -3.12 2.59
C ILE A 182 0.03 -3.96 3.46
N ALA A 183 0.53 -4.38 4.63
CA ALA A 183 -0.25 -5.14 5.60
C ALA A 183 -0.57 -4.27 6.82
N LEU A 184 -1.82 -3.85 6.94
CA LEU A 184 -2.33 -3.05 8.06
C LEU A 184 -3.13 -3.93 9.01
N ASN A 185 -2.78 -3.91 10.29
CA ASN A 185 -3.39 -4.73 11.32
C ASN A 185 -4.04 -3.89 12.42
N GLY A 186 -5.12 -4.43 12.99
CA GLY A 186 -5.90 -3.74 14.01
C GLY A 186 -6.86 -2.70 13.45
N CYS A 187 -6.97 -2.54 12.13
CA CYS A 187 -7.81 -1.51 11.55
C CYS A 187 -9.29 -1.93 11.51
N GLY A 188 -10.09 -1.31 12.37
CA GLY A 188 -11.54 -1.31 12.26
C GLY A 188 -12.01 -0.16 11.35
N GLY A 189 -13.02 -0.43 10.54
CA GLY A 189 -13.59 0.58 9.63
C GLY A 189 -12.73 0.84 8.39
N TYR A 190 -12.85 2.05 7.85
CA TYR A 190 -12.25 2.44 6.58
C TYR A 190 -10.74 2.65 6.70
N ALA A 191 -9.98 2.02 5.80
CA ALA A 191 -8.57 2.28 5.60
C ALA A 191 -8.30 2.89 4.22
N GLN A 192 -7.29 3.75 4.15
CA GLN A 192 -6.89 4.44 2.92
C GLN A 192 -5.37 4.46 2.81
N ALA A 193 -4.86 4.30 1.59
CA ALA A 193 -3.45 4.47 1.27
C ALA A 193 -3.27 5.51 0.16
N ARG A 194 -2.10 6.17 0.15
CA ARG A 194 -1.69 7.10 -0.90
C ARG A 194 -0.20 6.95 -1.17
N ALA A 195 0.19 6.74 -2.41
CA ALA A 195 1.60 6.74 -2.78
C ALA A 195 2.23 8.13 -2.65
N PHE A 196 3.50 8.15 -2.25
CA PHE A 196 4.36 9.30 -2.40
C PHE A 196 5.74 8.89 -2.90
N VAL A 197 6.37 9.78 -3.65
CA VAL A 197 7.78 9.69 -3.99
C VAL A 197 8.45 10.94 -3.49
N ARG A 198 9.32 10.78 -2.50
CA ARG A 198 10.19 11.85 -2.03
C ARG A 198 11.45 11.88 -2.89
N VAL A 199 11.72 13.06 -3.44
CA VAL A 199 12.88 13.32 -4.27
C VAL A 199 13.76 14.32 -3.55
N GLU A 200 15.02 13.94 -3.30
CA GLU A 200 16.03 14.86 -2.79
C GLU A 200 17.08 15.11 -3.89
N VAL A 201 17.27 16.36 -4.27
CA VAL A 201 18.29 16.75 -5.25
C VAL A 201 19.39 17.52 -4.54
N ALA A 202 20.60 16.98 -4.56
CA ALA A 202 21.78 17.61 -4.00
C ALA A 202 22.46 18.50 -5.05
N THR A 203 22.74 19.74 -4.67
CA THR A 203 23.37 20.77 -5.49
C THR A 203 24.47 21.44 -4.68
N ASP A 204 25.29 22.30 -5.30
CA ASP A 204 26.33 23.03 -4.58
C ASP A 204 25.77 24.00 -3.52
N ASN A 205 24.54 24.46 -3.72
CA ASN A 205 23.84 25.36 -2.81
C ASN A 205 23.08 24.63 -1.69
N GLY A 206 23.15 23.29 -1.65
CA GLY A 206 22.46 22.46 -0.67
C GLY A 206 21.54 21.40 -1.29
N THR A 207 20.79 20.72 -0.44
CA THR A 207 19.83 19.67 -0.83
C THR A 207 18.41 20.22 -0.81
N SER A 208 17.70 20.08 -1.92
CA SER A 208 16.29 20.43 -2.01
C SER A 208 15.44 19.16 -2.00
N GLU A 209 14.38 19.15 -1.20
CA GLU A 209 13.45 18.03 -1.08
C GLU A 209 12.05 18.44 -1.51
N PHE A 210 11.40 17.60 -2.31
CA PHE A 210 9.97 17.70 -2.61
C PHE A 210 9.33 16.32 -2.71
N ARG A 211 8.00 16.26 -2.75
CA ARG A 211 7.24 15.00 -2.86
C ARG A 211 6.22 15.08 -3.98
N VAL A 212 6.17 14.02 -4.78
CA VAL A 212 5.07 13.75 -5.72
C VAL A 212 4.07 12.83 -5.03
N TRP A 213 2.78 13.11 -5.18
CA TRP A 213 1.70 12.39 -4.51
C TRP A 213 0.78 11.74 -5.53
N GLY A 214 0.53 10.44 -5.38
CA GLY A 214 -0.47 9.71 -6.14
C GLY A 214 -1.90 9.99 -5.66
N GLN A 215 -2.88 9.49 -6.41
CA GLN A 215 -4.27 9.50 -5.98
C GLN A 215 -4.46 8.51 -4.81
N PRO A 216 -5.18 8.88 -3.74
CA PRO A 216 -5.44 7.93 -2.68
C PRO A 216 -6.43 6.84 -3.12
N PHE A 217 -6.32 5.66 -2.54
CA PHE A 217 -7.20 4.51 -2.77
C PHE A 217 -7.61 3.86 -1.45
N SER A 218 -8.79 3.23 -1.45
CA SER A 218 -9.28 2.51 -0.28
C SER A 218 -8.60 1.15 -0.16
N LEU A 219 -8.30 0.76 1.08
CA LEU A 219 -7.85 -0.59 1.42
C LEU A 219 -9.00 -1.50 1.92
N GLY A 220 -10.23 -0.97 2.00
CA GLY A 220 -11.39 -1.61 2.62
C GLY A 220 -11.82 -0.99 3.95
#